data_AF-A0A0N5ARG4-F1
#
_entry.id   AF-A0A0N5ARG4-F1
#
_cell.length_a   1.000
_cell.length_b   1.000
_cell.length_c   1.000
_cell.angle_alpha   90.00
_cell.angle_beta   90.00
_cell.angle_gamma   90.00
#
_symmetry.space_group_name_H-M   'P 1'
#
loop_
_entity.id
_entity.type
_entity.pdbx_description
1 polymer ?
#
loop_
_entity_poly.entity_id
_entity_poly.type
_entity_poly.pdbx_seq_one_letter_code
_entity_poly.pdbx_strand_id
1 'polypeptide(L)'
;MEPGRYICINCCQEMDSLYRTYAGGNIRLTQCSKCKHVVDKYVEYDIVLVVIDLILQYIGAYRHLLLNAEHVAFHKLAIIFALCDAYNKWMFRRAQVENGKMFDLEWTFYECFAQSALEMLSFFLIILALNYRQNTCTNSMQLMLTSICIGYYGNVFVVLSIIWHLHTKWSYRALTQLFILISHIQVQRSKFFY
;
A
#
# COMPACT_ATOMS: atom_id res chain seq x y z
N MET A 1 23.91 -1.26 14.78
CA MET A 1 22.66 -0.70 14.25
C MET A 1 23.05 0.60 13.59
N GLU A 2 23.07 0.61 12.25
CA GLU A 2 23.38 1.84 11.51
C GLU A 2 22.34 2.91 11.88
N PRO A 3 22.73 4.18 12.02
CA PRO A 3 21.79 5.26 12.30
C PRO A 3 20.92 5.48 11.07
N GLY A 4 19.87 4.66 10.95
CA GLY A 4 18.79 4.86 10.00
C GLY A 4 18.10 6.16 10.34
N ARG A 5 18.03 7.09 9.39
CA ARG A 5 17.28 8.34 9.54
C ARG A 5 15.80 7.98 9.62
N TYR A 6 15.25 7.99 10.83
CA TYR A 6 13.84 7.71 11.05
C TYR A 6 13.02 8.99 10.86
N ILE A 7 11.76 8.86 10.48
CA ILE A 7 10.90 10.02 10.22
C ILE A 7 9.68 9.98 11.17
N CYS A 8 9.37 11.12 11.79
CA CYS A 8 8.18 11.22 12.63
C CYS A 8 6.89 11.11 11.80
N ILE A 9 6.02 10.17 12.16
CA ILE A 9 4.75 9.92 11.46
C ILE A 9 3.77 11.10 11.55
N ASN A 10 3.97 12.03 12.49
CA ASN A 10 3.07 13.16 12.71
C ASN A 10 3.52 14.42 11.94
N CYS A 11 4.79 14.79 12.09
CA CYS A 11 5.32 16.06 11.58
C CYS A 11 6.39 15.93 10.47
N CYS A 12 6.68 14.70 10.02
CA CYS A 12 7.67 14.39 9.00
C CYS A 12 9.10 14.86 9.30
N GLN A 13 9.42 15.21 10.55
CA GLN A 13 10.78 15.59 10.93
C GLN A 13 11.67 14.34 11.02
N GLU A 14 12.88 14.43 10.47
CA GLU A 14 13.97 13.47 10.70
C GLU A 14 14.32 13.36 12.19
N MET A 15 14.51 12.12 12.65
CA MET A 15 14.81 11.76 14.02
C MET A 15 15.92 10.69 14.07
N ASP A 16 16.80 10.81 15.07
CA ASP A 16 17.94 9.90 15.22
C ASP A 16 17.58 8.51 15.77
N SER A 17 16.42 8.38 16.44
CA SER A 17 15.96 7.11 17.02
C SER A 17 14.44 7.07 17.19
N LEU A 18 13.80 5.97 16.79
CA LEU A 18 12.38 5.71 17.05
C LEU A 18 12.12 5.36 18.53
N TYR A 19 13.04 4.62 19.13
CA TYR A 19 12.94 4.15 20.49
C TYR A 19 14.31 4.12 21.17
N ARG A 20 14.29 4.17 22.50
CA ARG A 20 15.47 3.98 23.35
C ARG A 20 15.28 2.72 24.18
N THR A 21 16.27 1.83 24.12
CA THR A 21 16.31 0.63 24.96
C THR A 21 17.08 0.96 26.24
N TYR A 22 16.46 0.76 27.39
CA TYR A 22 17.10 0.91 28.70
C TYR A 22 17.69 -0.42 29.18
N ALA A 23 18.69 -0.37 30.06
CA ALA A 23 19.25 -1.55 30.72
C ALA A 23 18.11 -2.29 31.46
N GLY A 24 17.78 -3.50 31.01
CA GLY A 24 16.61 -4.27 31.46
C GLY A 24 15.65 -4.69 30.34
N GLY A 25 15.92 -4.34 29.08
CA GLY A 25 15.11 -4.76 27.93
C GLY A 25 13.84 -3.93 27.70
N ASN A 26 13.60 -2.92 28.53
CA ASN A 26 12.47 -2.02 28.38
C ASN A 26 12.74 -1.01 27.26
N ILE A 27 11.84 -0.99 26.29
CA ILE A 27 11.82 -0.05 25.18
C ILE A 27 10.96 1.15 25.58
N ARG A 28 11.43 2.38 25.34
CA ARG A 28 10.60 3.59 25.42
C ARG A 28 10.63 4.32 24.10
N LEU A 29 9.45 4.67 23.60
CA LEU A 29 9.29 5.44 22.37
C LEU A 29 9.85 6.86 22.54
N THR A 30 10.56 7.32 21.52
CA THR A 30 11.10 8.68 21.48
C THR A 30 9.97 9.68 21.21
N GLN A 31 10.02 10.83 21.87
CA GLN A 31 9.14 11.96 21.57
C GLN A 31 9.82 12.89 20.56
N CYS A 32 9.05 13.38 19.59
CA CYS A 32 9.57 14.30 18.59
C CYS A 32 9.90 15.65 19.22
N SER A 33 11.07 16.20 18.91
CA SER A 33 11.53 17.51 19.40
C SER A 33 10.62 18.67 18.96
N LYS A 34 10.00 18.55 17.78
CA LYS A 34 9.16 19.60 17.17
C LYS A 34 7.70 19.51 17.62
N CYS A 35 7.05 18.36 17.42
CA CYS A 35 5.62 18.22 17.71
C CYS A 35 5.31 17.68 19.11
N LYS A 36 6.31 17.25 19.88
CA LYS A 36 6.18 16.64 21.23
C LYS A 36 5.32 15.38 21.30
N HIS A 37 4.81 14.90 20.17
CA HIS A 37 4.12 13.62 20.08
C HIS A 37 5.13 12.49 19.93
N VAL A 38 4.69 11.27 20.23
CA VAL A 38 5.46 10.05 19.97
C VAL A 38 5.85 9.98 18.49
N VAL A 39 7.12 9.68 18.20
CA VAL A 39 7.69 9.70 16.84
C VAL A 39 7.00 8.67 15.94
N ASP A 40 6.82 7.46 16.46
CA ASP A 40 6.10 6.39 15.80
C ASP A 40 5.49 5.45 16.85
N LYS A 41 4.17 5.42 16.95
CA LYS A 41 3.44 4.54 17.88
C LYS A 41 3.38 3.09 17.38
N TYR A 42 3.55 2.87 16.07
CA TYR A 42 3.29 1.57 15.45
C TYR A 42 4.45 0.58 15.64
N VAL A 43 5.61 1.04 16.12
CA VAL A 43 6.75 0.17 16.45
C VAL A 43 6.41 -0.85 17.54
N GLU A 44 5.53 -0.48 18.48
CA GLU A 44 5.05 -1.40 19.54
C GLU A 44 3.81 -2.18 19.12
N TYR A 45 3.15 -1.80 18.02
CA TYR A 45 1.89 -2.38 17.61
C TYR A 45 2.13 -3.64 16.77
N ASP A 46 1.26 -4.62 16.96
CA ASP A 46 1.19 -5.77 16.05
C ASP A 46 0.77 -5.31 14.64
N ILE A 47 1.27 -5.99 13.61
CA ILE A 47 0.98 -5.71 12.20
C ILE A 47 -0.53 -5.69 11.92
N VAL A 48 -1.32 -6.47 12.65
CA VAL A 48 -2.79 -6.48 12.52
C VAL A 48 -3.39 -5.11 12.83
N LEU A 49 -2.92 -4.44 13.88
CA LEU A 49 -3.41 -3.10 14.23
C LEU A 49 -2.98 -2.06 13.20
N VAL A 50 -1.76 -2.20 12.67
CA VAL A 50 -1.27 -1.35 11.56
C VAL A 50 -2.15 -1.52 10.33
N VAL A 51 -2.53 -2.75 9.99
CA VAL A 51 -3.42 -3.06 8.86
C VAL A 51 -4.81 -2.49 9.07
N ILE A 52 -5.37 -2.53 10.29
CA ILE A 52 -6.67 -1.90 10.58
C ILE A 52 -6.59 -0.38 10.35
N ASP A 53 -5.58 0.29 10.91
CA ASP A 53 -5.40 1.74 10.73
C ASP A 53 -5.12 2.09 9.25
N LEU A 54 -4.49 1.18 8.50
CA LEU A 54 -4.32 1.30 7.05
C LEU A 54 -5.67 1.22 6.32
N ILE A 55 -6.50 0.22 6.63
CA ILE A 55 -7.86 0.06 6.08
C ILE A 55 -8.72 1.29 6.39
N LEU A 56 -8.56 1.89 7.58
CA LEU A 56 -9.21 3.15 7.97
C LEU A 56 -8.63 4.39 7.29
N GLN A 57 -7.66 4.23 6.38
CA GLN A 57 -7.03 5.31 5.62
C GLN A 57 -6.26 6.31 6.50
N TYR A 58 -5.75 5.87 7.65
CA TYR A 58 -5.04 6.76 8.57
C TYR A 58 -3.62 7.06 8.07
N ILE A 59 -3.31 8.35 7.86
CA ILE A 59 -2.04 8.76 7.24
C ILE A 59 -0.80 8.35 8.04
N GLY A 60 -0.93 8.22 9.37
CA GLY A 60 0.16 7.75 10.23
C GLY A 60 0.59 6.31 9.91
N ALA A 61 -0.36 5.42 9.57
CA ALA A 61 -0.06 4.03 9.22
C ALA A 61 0.69 3.95 7.88
N TYR A 62 0.28 4.76 6.89
CA TYR A 62 1.01 4.90 5.63
C TYR A 62 2.45 5.38 5.84
N ARG A 63 2.66 6.41 6.68
CA ARG A 63 3.99 6.94 6.98
C ARG A 63 4.88 5.92 7.69
N HIS A 64 4.33 5.16 8.64
CA HIS A 64 5.05 4.07 9.29
C HIS A 64 5.52 3.02 8.27
N LEU A 65 4.61 2.50 7.43
CA LEU A 65 4.92 1.47 6.42
C LEU A 65 5.90 1.96 5.34
N LEU A 66 5.86 3.24 4.99
CA LEU A 66 6.71 3.80 3.94
C LEU A 66 8.10 4.19 4.43
N LEU A 67 8.20 4.75 5.63
CA LEU A 67 9.41 5.45 6.06
C LEU A 67 10.15 4.74 7.20
N ASN A 68 9.43 3.98 8.03
CA ASN A 68 9.99 3.39 9.26
C ASN A 68 9.92 1.85 9.30
N ALA A 69 9.25 1.19 8.35
CA ALA A 69 9.12 -0.26 8.33
C ALA A 69 10.31 -0.94 7.61
N GLU A 70 11.13 -1.68 8.35
CA GLU A 70 12.35 -2.32 7.83
C GLU A 70 12.12 -3.71 7.18
N HIS A 71 10.98 -4.36 7.41
CA HIS A 71 10.86 -5.83 7.18
C HIS A 71 9.67 -6.31 6.35
N VAL A 72 8.96 -5.43 5.65
CA VAL A 72 7.84 -5.87 4.81
C VAL A 72 8.37 -6.29 3.43
N ALA A 73 8.18 -7.57 3.08
CA ALA A 73 8.52 -8.12 1.76
C ALA A 73 7.52 -7.63 0.69
N PHE A 74 7.57 -6.33 0.36
CA PHE A 74 6.63 -5.66 -0.54
C PHE A 74 6.55 -6.30 -1.92
N HIS A 75 7.65 -6.88 -2.42
CA HIS A 75 7.68 -7.62 -3.68
C HIS A 75 6.74 -8.83 -3.69
N LYS A 76 6.63 -9.58 -2.58
CA LYS A 76 5.70 -10.72 -2.47
C LYS A 76 4.25 -10.24 -2.44
N LEU A 77 3.99 -9.16 -1.69
CA LEU A 77 2.65 -8.55 -1.61
C LEU A 77 2.20 -7.98 -2.95
N ALA A 78 3.11 -7.38 -3.72
CA ALA A 78 2.82 -6.86 -5.05
C ALA A 78 2.25 -7.94 -5.99
N ILE A 79 2.86 -9.14 -5.98
CA ILE A 79 2.39 -10.28 -6.78
C ILE A 79 0.97 -10.67 -6.35
N ILE A 80 0.72 -10.75 -5.03
CA ILE A 80 -0.61 -11.09 -4.50
C ILE A 80 -1.64 -10.04 -4.93
N PHE A 81 -1.34 -8.75 -4.80
CA PHE A 81 -2.25 -7.68 -5.19
C PHE A 81 -2.53 -7.65 -6.69
N ALA A 82 -1.53 -7.93 -7.52
CA ALA A 82 -1.69 -8.06 -8.97
C ALA A 82 -2.56 -9.26 -9.35
N LEU A 83 -2.38 -10.40 -8.69
CA LEU A 83 -3.22 -11.58 -8.89
C LEU A 83 -4.66 -11.33 -8.45
N CYS A 84 -4.88 -10.66 -7.31
CA CYS A 84 -6.23 -10.31 -6.84
C CYS A 84 -6.96 -9.38 -7.82
N ASP A 85 -6.27 -8.39 -8.38
CA ASP A 85 -6.84 -7.48 -9.38
C ASP A 85 -7.17 -8.19 -10.70
N ALA A 86 -6.23 -8.98 -11.21
CA ALA A 86 -6.42 -9.80 -12.40
C ALA A 86 -7.61 -10.76 -12.23
N TYR A 87 -7.71 -11.38 -11.05
CA TYR A 87 -8.80 -12.26 -10.71
C TYR A 87 -10.15 -11.53 -10.66
N ASN A 88 -10.21 -10.33 -10.10
CA ASN A 88 -11.45 -9.54 -10.05
C ASN A 88 -11.96 -9.20 -11.46
N LYS A 89 -11.04 -8.75 -12.34
CA LYS A 89 -11.33 -8.47 -13.75
C LYS A 89 -11.79 -9.72 -14.50
N TRP A 90 -11.11 -10.84 -14.28
CA TRP A 90 -11.47 -12.12 -14.90
C TRP A 90 -12.85 -12.60 -14.44
N MET A 91 -13.12 -12.59 -13.14
CA MET A 91 -14.41 -12.95 -12.58
C MET A 91 -15.54 -12.09 -13.13
N PHE A 92 -15.30 -10.81 -13.34
CA PHE A 92 -16.29 -9.95 -13.97
C PHE A 92 -16.59 -10.34 -15.42
N ARG A 93 -15.55 -10.51 -16.24
CA ARG A 93 -15.74 -10.93 -17.64
C ARG A 93 -16.47 -12.28 -17.70
N ARG A 94 -16.13 -13.20 -16.80
CA ARG A 94 -16.82 -14.49 -16.68
C ARG A 94 -18.30 -14.35 -16.32
N ALA A 95 -18.66 -13.42 -15.43
CA ALA A 95 -20.05 -13.16 -15.11
C ALA A 95 -20.87 -12.64 -16.31
N GLN A 96 -20.22 -12.13 -17.35
CA GLN A 96 -20.88 -11.67 -18.59
C GLN A 96 -20.90 -12.72 -19.70
N VAL A 97 -20.06 -13.77 -19.62
CA VAL A 97 -19.92 -14.79 -20.66
C VAL A 97 -20.38 -16.15 -20.11
N GLU A 98 -21.61 -16.53 -20.45
CA GLU A 98 -22.26 -17.73 -19.93
C GLU A 98 -21.78 -19.06 -20.59
N ASN A 99 -21.16 -19.00 -21.79
CA ASN A 99 -20.81 -20.19 -22.60
C ASN A 99 -19.43 -20.07 -23.30
N GLY A 100 -18.35 -19.88 -22.54
CA GLY A 100 -16.97 -19.90 -23.08
C GLY A 100 -16.37 -21.32 -23.14
N LYS A 101 -15.60 -21.65 -24.18
CA LYS A 101 -14.83 -22.91 -24.21
C LYS A 101 -13.75 -22.86 -23.13
N MET A 102 -13.35 -24.03 -22.60
CA MET A 102 -12.34 -24.13 -21.54
C MET A 102 -11.01 -23.41 -21.88
N PHE A 103 -10.57 -23.45 -23.14
CA PHE A 103 -9.37 -22.74 -23.58
C PHE A 103 -9.53 -21.20 -23.58
N ASP A 104 -10.73 -20.71 -23.90
CA ASP A 104 -11.04 -19.27 -23.89
C ASP A 104 -11.01 -18.70 -22.46
N LEU A 105 -11.28 -19.55 -21.45
CA LEU A 105 -11.26 -19.17 -20.03
C LEU A 105 -9.84 -18.88 -19.51
N GLU A 106 -8.84 -19.65 -19.94
CA GLU A 106 -7.43 -19.43 -19.55
C GLU A 106 -6.85 -18.22 -20.28
N TRP A 107 -7.17 -18.06 -21.57
CA TRP A 107 -6.74 -16.91 -22.35
C TRP A 107 -7.27 -15.59 -21.78
N THR A 108 -8.57 -15.55 -21.46
CA THR A 108 -9.19 -14.36 -20.84
C THR A 108 -8.58 -14.01 -19.49
N PHE A 109 -8.07 -14.99 -18.74
CA PHE A 109 -7.32 -14.73 -17.51
C PHE A 109 -5.98 -14.03 -17.81
N TYR A 110 -5.21 -14.51 -18.79
CA TYR A 110 -3.94 -13.87 -19.18
C TYR A 110 -4.15 -12.44 -19.69
N GLU A 111 -5.21 -12.18 -20.43
CA GLU A 111 -5.57 -10.81 -20.83
C GLU A 111 -5.86 -9.90 -19.62
N CYS A 112 -6.59 -10.41 -18.62
CA CYS A 112 -6.88 -9.65 -17.40
C CYS A 112 -5.61 -9.40 -16.58
N PHE A 113 -4.71 -10.37 -16.54
CA PHE A 113 -3.41 -10.23 -15.89
C PHE A 113 -2.54 -9.18 -16.60
N ALA A 114 -2.45 -9.23 -17.93
CA ALA A 114 -1.74 -8.23 -18.72
C ALA A 114 -2.33 -6.83 -18.55
N GLN A 115 -3.66 -6.70 -18.53
CA GLN A 115 -4.33 -5.43 -18.25
C GLN A 115 -3.96 -4.88 -16.87
N SER A 116 -3.93 -5.74 -15.83
CA SER A 116 -3.56 -5.34 -14.46
C SER A 116 -2.09 -4.91 -14.37
N ALA A 117 -1.19 -5.62 -15.06
CA ALA A 117 0.21 -5.24 -15.15
C ALA A 117 0.39 -3.88 -15.86
N LEU A 118 -0.34 -3.63 -16.95
CA LEU A 118 -0.30 -2.35 -17.66
C LEU A 118 -0.82 -1.19 -16.81
N GLU A 119 -1.90 -1.40 -16.05
CA GLU A 119 -2.40 -0.40 -15.10
C GLU A 119 -1.32 -0.06 -14.07
N MET A 120 -0.73 -1.07 -13.40
CA MET A 120 0.34 -0.84 -12.43
C MET A 120 1.56 -0.12 -13.02
N LEU A 121 1.95 -0.48 -14.26
CA LEU A 121 3.02 0.21 -15.00
C LEU A 121 2.65 1.66 -15.33
N SER A 122 1.42 1.92 -15.77
CA SER A 122 0.96 3.28 -16.07
C SER A 122 1.01 4.19 -14.83
N PHE A 123 0.59 3.68 -13.67
CA PHE A 123 0.68 4.41 -12.41
C PHE A 123 2.13 4.64 -11.98
N PHE A 124 3.02 3.66 -12.17
CA PHE A 124 4.45 3.82 -11.94
C PHE A 124 5.04 4.95 -12.78
N LEU A 125 4.74 4.97 -14.09
CA LEU A 125 5.20 6.03 -15.00
C LEU A 125 4.67 7.41 -14.62
N ILE A 126 3.39 7.52 -14.23
CA ILE A 126 2.80 8.79 -13.76
C ILE A 126 3.53 9.29 -12.52
N ILE A 127 3.79 8.42 -11.54
CA ILE A 127 4.51 8.79 -10.32
C ILE A 127 5.95 9.21 -10.66
N LEU A 128 6.61 8.54 -11.61
CA LEU A 128 7.96 8.91 -12.04
C LEU A 128 7.96 10.31 -12.66
N ALA A 129 6.99 10.58 -13.54
CA ALA A 129 6.85 11.88 -14.18
C ALA A 129 6.58 13.00 -13.15
N LEU A 130 5.75 12.74 -12.12
CA LEU A 130 5.50 13.69 -11.04
C LEU A 130 6.76 13.97 -10.21
N ASN A 131 7.53 12.94 -9.86
CA ASN A 131 8.79 13.12 -9.10
C ASN A 131 9.85 13.84 -9.94
N TYR A 132 9.95 13.53 -11.23
CA TYR A 132 10.83 14.26 -12.17
C TYR A 132 10.45 15.73 -12.25
N ARG A 133 9.16 16.04 -12.40
CA ARG A 133 8.65 17.42 -12.44
C ARG A 133 8.93 18.18 -11.13
N GLN A 134 8.91 17.48 -10.01
CA GLN A 134 9.08 18.08 -8.68
C GLN A 134 10.55 18.10 -8.22
N ASN A 135 11.49 17.72 -9.09
CA ASN A 135 12.95 17.78 -8.90
C ASN A 135 13.44 17.14 -7.58
N THR A 136 12.66 16.20 -7.05
CA THR A 136 12.90 15.52 -5.77
C THR A 136 13.67 14.24 -6.05
N CYS A 137 14.94 14.39 -6.41
CA CYS A 137 15.85 13.28 -6.77
C CYS A 137 16.41 12.52 -5.55
N THR A 138 15.66 12.39 -4.46
CA THR A 138 16.20 11.87 -3.18
C THR A 138 15.48 10.63 -2.65
N ASN A 139 14.65 9.97 -3.44
CA ASN A 139 13.93 8.77 -3.00
C ASN A 139 14.38 7.54 -3.77
N SER A 140 14.97 6.58 -3.04
CA SER A 140 15.34 5.26 -3.55
C SER A 140 14.20 4.64 -4.35
N MET A 141 14.51 4.03 -5.51
CA MET A 141 13.55 3.28 -6.34
C MET A 141 12.70 2.29 -5.52
N GLN A 142 13.26 1.77 -4.42
CA GLN A 142 12.55 0.92 -3.47
C GLN A 142 11.37 1.62 -2.80
N LEU A 143 11.54 2.86 -2.33
CA LEU A 143 10.45 3.64 -1.71
C LEU A 143 9.32 3.90 -2.71
N MET A 144 9.67 4.11 -3.97
CA MET A 144 8.69 4.31 -5.03
C MET A 144 7.88 3.04 -5.31
N LEU A 145 8.56 1.91 -5.48
CA LEU A 145 7.91 0.60 -5.67
C LEU A 145 7.03 0.26 -4.47
N THR A 146 7.53 0.42 -3.25
CA THR A 146 6.79 0.19 -2.01
C THR A 146 5.49 1.00 -1.95
N SER A 147 5.52 2.25 -2.41
CA SER A 147 4.34 3.13 -2.40
C SER A 147 3.26 2.68 -3.36
N ILE A 148 3.67 2.23 -4.54
CA ILE A 148 2.74 1.69 -5.51
C ILE A 148 2.10 0.42 -4.95
N CYS A 149 2.91 -0.46 -4.36
CA CYS A 149 2.43 -1.68 -3.72
C CYS A 149 1.41 -1.38 -2.61
N ILE A 150 1.72 -0.43 -1.71
CA ILE A 150 0.81 -0.02 -0.63
C ILE A 150 -0.45 0.65 -1.17
N GLY A 151 -0.46 1.26 -2.35
CA GLY A 151 -1.70 1.78 -2.94
C GLY A 151 -2.68 0.70 -3.37
N TYR A 152 -2.17 -0.47 -3.78
CA TYR A 152 -2.95 -1.59 -4.33
C TYR A 152 -3.42 -2.62 -3.30
N TYR A 153 -3.15 -2.43 -2.00
CA TYR A 153 -3.56 -3.39 -0.97
C TYR A 153 -5.08 -3.65 -0.91
N GLY A 154 -5.89 -2.66 -1.32
CA GLY A 154 -7.34 -2.78 -1.41
C GLY A 154 -7.83 -3.89 -2.35
N ASN A 155 -6.97 -4.37 -3.27
CA ASN A 155 -7.28 -5.50 -4.14
C ASN A 155 -7.56 -6.79 -3.36
N VAL A 156 -7.03 -6.94 -2.15
CA VAL A 156 -7.29 -8.12 -1.30
C VAL A 156 -8.76 -8.23 -0.92
N PHE A 157 -9.51 -7.14 -0.89
CA PHE A 157 -10.94 -7.16 -0.57
C PHE A 157 -11.76 -7.98 -1.57
N VAL A 158 -11.24 -8.25 -2.77
CA VAL A 158 -11.82 -9.20 -3.71
C VAL A 158 -12.08 -10.56 -3.07
N VAL A 159 -11.20 -11.04 -2.20
CA VAL A 159 -11.38 -12.30 -1.48
C VAL A 159 -12.63 -12.24 -0.59
N LEU A 160 -12.80 -11.15 0.16
CA LEU A 160 -14.00 -10.91 0.98
C LEU A 160 -15.26 -10.82 0.10
N SER A 161 -15.14 -10.20 -1.07
CA SER A 161 -16.24 -10.11 -2.04
C SER A 161 -16.76 -11.48 -2.48
N ILE A 162 -15.86 -12.45 -2.63
CA ILE A 162 -16.21 -13.83 -3.02
C ILE A 162 -16.90 -14.53 -1.85
N ILE A 163 -16.31 -14.48 -0.65
CA ILE A 163 -16.81 -15.17 0.54
C ILE A 163 -18.26 -14.77 0.84
N TRP A 164 -18.59 -13.49 0.71
CA TRP A 164 -19.95 -13.00 0.95
C TRP A 164 -20.82 -12.90 -0.31
N HIS A 165 -20.36 -13.40 -1.47
CA HIS A 165 -21.06 -13.29 -2.75
C HIS A 165 -21.44 -11.85 -3.16
N LEU A 166 -20.61 -10.86 -2.81
CA LEU A 166 -20.79 -9.45 -3.22
C LEU A 166 -20.21 -9.14 -4.60
N HIS A 167 -19.42 -10.03 -5.18
CA HIS A 167 -18.65 -9.79 -6.42
C HIS A 167 -19.49 -9.37 -7.63
N THR A 168 -20.78 -9.73 -7.68
CA THR A 168 -21.70 -9.39 -8.77
C THR A 168 -22.31 -7.99 -8.61
N LYS A 169 -22.28 -7.41 -7.40
CA LYS A 169 -22.91 -6.10 -7.13
C LYS A 169 -22.00 -4.96 -7.59
N TRP A 170 -22.53 -4.11 -8.47
CA TRP A 170 -21.84 -2.90 -8.95
C TRP A 170 -21.44 -1.93 -7.83
N SER A 171 -22.28 -1.79 -6.79
CA SER A 171 -22.02 -0.91 -5.65
C SER A 171 -20.74 -1.28 -4.90
N TYR A 172 -20.54 -2.57 -4.64
CA TYR A 172 -19.34 -3.06 -3.96
C TYR A 172 -18.08 -2.74 -4.76
N ARG A 173 -18.12 -2.91 -6.08
CA ARG A 173 -16.99 -2.65 -6.96
C ARG A 173 -16.63 -1.18 -7.01
N ALA A 174 -17.63 -0.32 -7.17
CA ALA A 174 -17.43 1.13 -7.13
C ALA A 174 -16.78 1.55 -5.80
N LEU A 175 -17.21 0.97 -4.68
CA LEU A 175 -16.59 1.21 -3.37
C LEU A 175 -15.14 0.74 -3.31
N THR A 176 -14.82 -0.47 -3.79
CA THR A 176 -13.43 -0.96 -3.80
C THR A 176 -12.52 -0.13 -4.71
N GLN A 177 -13.00 0.30 -5.88
CA GLN A 177 -12.24 1.17 -6.78
C GLN A 177 -12.02 2.56 -6.19
N LEU A 178 -13.05 3.15 -5.58
CA LEU A 178 -12.94 4.41 -4.86
C LEU A 178 -11.95 4.30 -3.70
N PHE A 179 -11.99 3.19 -2.96
CA PHE A 179 -11.06 2.92 -1.87
C PHE A 179 -9.60 2.82 -2.37
N ILE A 180 -9.35 2.11 -3.46
CA ILE A 180 -8.02 2.01 -4.07
C ILE A 180 -7.54 3.39 -4.53
N LEU A 181 -8.42 4.18 -5.17
CA LEU A 181 -8.10 5.55 -5.58
C LEU A 181 -7.72 6.44 -4.39
N ILE A 182 -8.52 6.41 -3.31
CA ILE A 182 -8.23 7.13 -2.07
C ILE A 182 -6.89 6.68 -1.49
N SER A 183 -6.61 5.38 -1.49
CA SER A 183 -5.35 4.81 -1.00
C SER A 183 -4.15 5.37 -1.74
N HIS A 184 -4.21 5.43 -3.08
CA HIS A 184 -3.15 6.05 -3.88
C HIS A 184 -2.97 7.54 -3.56
N ILE A 185 -4.07 8.29 -3.38
CA ILE A 185 -4.00 9.70 -3.00
C ILE A 185 -3.35 9.86 -1.62
N GLN A 186 -3.71 9.02 -0.64
CA GLN A 186 -3.13 9.07 0.71
C GLN A 186 -1.64 8.73 0.71
N VAL A 187 -1.23 7.71 -0.06
CA VAL A 187 0.19 7.35 -0.23
C VAL A 187 0.98 8.52 -0.81
N GLN A 188 0.46 9.18 -1.85
CA GLN A 188 1.11 10.36 -2.40
C GLN A 188 1.21 11.48 -1.35
N ARG A 189 0.09 11.81 -0.67
CA ARG A 189 0.08 12.82 0.40
C ARG A 189 1.06 12.52 1.53
N SER A 190 1.29 11.25 1.85
CA SER A 190 2.23 10.86 2.90
C SER A 190 3.69 11.21 2.57
N LYS A 191 4.03 11.28 1.28
CA LYS A 191 5.38 11.63 0.79
C LYS A 191 5.63 13.12 0.62
N PHE A 192 4.59 13.91 0.31
CA PHE A 192 4.75 15.28 -0.19
C PHE A 192 4.82 16.38 0.89
N PHE A 193 4.83 16.05 2.19
CA PHE A 193 4.92 17.04 3.27
C PHE A 193 6.36 17.24 3.79
N TYR A 194 7.31 17.48 2.86
CA TYR A 194 8.66 17.94 3.18
C TYR A 194 8.85 19.38 2.70
#